data_AF-L9X8A2-F1
#
_entry.id   AF-L9X8A2-F1
#
_cell.length_a   1.000
_cell.length_b   1.000
_cell.length_c   1.000
_cell.angle_alpha   90.00
_cell.angle_beta   90.00
_cell.angle_gamma   90.00
#
_symmetry.space_group_name_H-M   'P 1'
#
loop_
_entity.id
_entity.type
_entity.pdbx_description
1 polymer ?
#
loop_
_entity_poly.entity_id
_entity_poly.type
_entity_poly.pdbx_seq_one_letter_code
_entity_poly.pdbx_strand_id
1 'polypeptide(L)'
;MLRSSAGALSLGVLAGCLSEPDDEGGDADEGYAAFFTLADWTEQIVGDELTIENPVETGEMGHGWEPPVDLQREITESAFFVYLDSPEFAWAQDVAADLENEDVELIDALETVEDQLIPMDRETDEDRDPVEEYDDDPAAVEVAEFELYDGRTGEEVAYWHDDHWHGGVPDVPLDGQLAIEGVFEDAEGRVLPLGEDEPFALEATIPDGADEDAIEIESQGDHVEFHGLEEGRTMVVFELVADGKVVWDTSADNLSVAVAEDDDEEATEFADPHVWVDPVLAQEMVETIAAELGEIDPDNAEQYEENAADYADRMDDVHRELEEVAENASRDVAVLAGHDSFGYLEERYDFEIRTPVGVSPDAVESSEDVSELIEAIEDEDIDTILYDPFESTDGDVPQMVEVLLDETDATDAEPVTPAEGTTEEWNEQGYGWVEQLAEITIPALAKALGAE
;
A
#
# COMPACT_ATOMS: atom_id res chain seq x y z
N MET A 1 -81.35 7.42 -34.92
CA MET A 1 -81.18 7.66 -33.47
C MET A 1 -80.72 6.36 -32.83
N LEU A 2 -79.56 6.43 -32.16
CA LEU A 2 -78.93 5.44 -31.27
C LEU A 2 -78.59 4.04 -31.83
N ARG A 3 -77.32 3.87 -32.24
CA ARG A 3 -76.61 2.58 -32.23
C ARG A 3 -76.03 2.39 -30.82
N SER A 4 -76.40 1.30 -30.16
CA SER A 4 -75.84 0.92 -28.84
C SER A 4 -74.50 0.21 -29.02
N SER A 5 -73.46 0.79 -28.45
CA SER A 5 -72.15 0.16 -28.24
C SER A 5 -72.19 -0.62 -26.93
N ALA A 6 -71.90 -1.92 -26.99
CA ALA A 6 -71.67 -2.76 -25.82
C ALA A 6 -70.20 -2.60 -25.40
N GLY A 7 -69.95 -1.98 -24.24
CA GLY A 7 -68.65 -1.99 -23.57
C GLY A 7 -68.56 -3.18 -22.62
N ALA A 8 -67.53 -4.00 -22.79
CA ALA A 8 -67.17 -5.03 -21.84
C ALA A 8 -66.42 -4.39 -20.66
N LEU A 9 -66.94 -4.57 -19.44
CA LEU A 9 -66.26 -4.26 -18.18
C LEU A 9 -65.50 -5.53 -17.75
N SER A 10 -64.19 -5.55 -17.94
CA SER A 10 -63.29 -6.51 -17.30
C SER A 10 -62.97 -6.01 -15.89
N LEU A 11 -63.53 -6.69 -14.88
CA LEU A 11 -63.11 -6.59 -13.49
C LEU A 11 -61.81 -7.39 -13.34
N GLY A 12 -60.66 -6.68 -13.34
CA GLY A 12 -59.39 -7.24 -12.89
C GLY A 12 -59.34 -7.24 -11.36
N VAL A 13 -59.14 -8.41 -10.78
CA VAL A 13 -58.86 -8.58 -9.35
C VAL A 13 -57.40 -8.20 -9.12
N LEU A 14 -57.15 -7.08 -8.44
CA LEU A 14 -55.83 -6.79 -7.87
C LEU A 14 -55.67 -7.65 -6.62
N ALA A 15 -54.94 -8.76 -6.75
CA ALA A 15 -54.31 -9.41 -5.62
C ALA A 15 -53.08 -8.58 -5.27
N GLY A 16 -53.18 -7.74 -4.24
CA GLY A 16 -52.02 -7.15 -3.59
C GLY A 16 -51.37 -8.23 -2.75
N CYS A 17 -50.24 -8.75 -3.21
CA CYS A 17 -49.26 -9.33 -2.30
C CYS A 17 -48.55 -8.11 -1.70
N LEU A 18 -48.69 -7.94 -0.38
CA LEU A 18 -47.67 -7.28 0.41
C LEU A 18 -46.44 -8.16 0.23
N SER A 19 -45.42 -7.66 -0.46
CA SER A 19 -44.08 -8.20 -0.26
C SER A 19 -43.68 -7.85 1.17
N GLU A 20 -43.24 -8.85 1.92
CA GLU A 20 -42.39 -8.64 3.09
C GLU A 20 -41.23 -7.71 2.68
N PRO A 21 -40.71 -6.85 3.58
CA PRO A 21 -39.45 -6.18 3.29
C PRO A 21 -38.39 -7.26 3.08
N ASP A 22 -37.79 -7.27 1.91
CA ASP A 22 -36.54 -7.99 1.67
C ASP A 22 -35.55 -7.52 2.75
N ASP A 23 -34.95 -8.47 3.47
CA ASP A 23 -33.72 -8.25 4.20
C ASP A 23 -32.72 -7.67 3.17
N GLU A 24 -32.26 -6.44 3.39
CA GLU A 24 -31.12 -5.85 2.70
C GLU A 24 -29.88 -6.65 3.18
N GLY A 25 -29.63 -7.80 2.55
CA GLY A 25 -28.35 -8.48 2.51
C GLY A 25 -27.71 -8.13 1.17
N GLY A 26 -26.41 -7.87 1.17
CA GLY A 26 -25.71 -7.24 0.05
C GLY A 26 -25.72 -8.05 -1.26
N ASP A 27 -25.21 -7.42 -2.32
CA ASP A 27 -25.19 -7.97 -3.67
C ASP A 27 -24.12 -9.09 -3.74
N ALA A 28 -24.54 -10.33 -3.50
CA ALA A 28 -23.68 -11.53 -3.47
C ALA A 28 -22.96 -11.87 -4.80
N ASP A 29 -23.10 -11.03 -5.83
CA ASP A 29 -22.43 -11.15 -7.14
C ASP A 29 -21.36 -10.03 -7.34
N GLU A 30 -21.07 -9.25 -6.30
CA GLU A 30 -20.15 -8.10 -6.30
C GLU A 30 -19.00 -8.32 -5.30
N GLY A 31 -17.78 -7.92 -5.68
CA GLY A 31 -16.58 -7.94 -4.84
C GLY A 31 -15.78 -6.64 -4.98
N TYR A 32 -14.91 -6.37 -4.02
CA TYR A 32 -14.03 -5.20 -4.02
C TYR A 32 -12.57 -5.64 -4.12
N ALA A 33 -11.74 -4.80 -4.74
CA ALA A 33 -10.29 -4.95 -4.72
C ALA A 33 -9.66 -3.63 -4.27
N ALA A 34 -8.60 -3.68 -3.46
CA ALA A 34 -8.07 -2.50 -2.80
C ALA A 34 -7.62 -1.39 -3.78
N PHE A 35 -7.03 -1.75 -4.93
CA PHE A 35 -6.57 -0.77 -5.92
C PHE A 35 -6.63 -1.34 -7.34
N PHE A 36 -6.21 -0.54 -8.33
CA PHE A 36 -6.41 -0.83 -9.75
C PHE A 36 -5.83 -2.20 -10.17
N THR A 37 -4.60 -2.53 -9.76
CA THR A 37 -3.96 -3.80 -10.19
C THR A 37 -4.76 -5.00 -9.74
N LEU A 38 -5.12 -5.07 -8.45
CA LEU A 38 -5.92 -6.16 -7.91
C LEU A 38 -7.29 -6.21 -8.57
N ALA A 39 -7.90 -5.05 -8.85
CA ALA A 39 -9.18 -4.99 -9.53
C ALA A 39 -9.10 -5.53 -10.96
N ASP A 40 -8.09 -5.13 -11.74
CA ASP A 40 -7.87 -5.61 -13.11
C ASP A 40 -7.61 -7.12 -13.12
N TRP A 41 -6.70 -7.61 -12.28
CA TRP A 41 -6.41 -9.04 -12.18
C TRP A 41 -7.65 -9.87 -11.84
N THR A 42 -8.40 -9.41 -10.84
CA THR A 42 -9.64 -10.06 -10.42
C THR A 42 -10.67 -10.02 -11.54
N GLU A 43 -10.83 -8.90 -12.27
CA GLU A 43 -11.72 -8.80 -13.43
C GLU A 43 -11.33 -9.80 -14.54
N GLN A 44 -10.03 -9.97 -14.81
CA GLN A 44 -9.56 -10.97 -15.79
C GLN A 44 -9.91 -12.40 -15.36
N ILE A 45 -9.86 -12.70 -14.05
CA ILE A 45 -10.16 -14.01 -13.49
C ILE A 45 -11.66 -14.29 -13.51
N VAL A 46 -12.50 -13.39 -12.98
CA VAL A 46 -13.94 -13.64 -12.81
C VAL A 46 -14.75 -13.48 -14.10
N GLY A 47 -14.26 -12.65 -15.04
CA GLY A 47 -14.94 -12.38 -16.30
C GLY A 47 -16.37 -11.86 -16.12
N ASP A 48 -17.35 -12.51 -16.77
CA ASP A 48 -18.76 -12.10 -16.71
C ASP A 48 -19.52 -12.70 -15.48
N GLU A 49 -18.84 -13.48 -14.62
CA GLU A 49 -19.50 -14.23 -13.53
C GLU A 49 -19.70 -13.39 -12.27
N LEU A 50 -18.74 -12.51 -11.93
CA LEU A 50 -18.80 -11.60 -10.78
C LEU A 50 -18.45 -10.18 -11.21
N THR A 51 -18.89 -9.17 -10.48
CA THR A 51 -18.53 -7.76 -10.69
C THR A 51 -17.47 -7.34 -9.68
N ILE A 52 -16.41 -6.66 -10.15
CA ILE A 52 -15.35 -6.13 -9.29
C ILE A 52 -15.41 -4.60 -9.29
N GLU A 53 -15.41 -4.01 -8.10
CA GLU A 53 -15.31 -2.58 -7.91
C GLU A 53 -13.90 -2.21 -7.41
N ASN A 54 -13.33 -1.15 -8.00
CA ASN A 54 -12.12 -0.49 -7.52
C ASN A 54 -12.53 0.82 -6.82
N PRO A 55 -12.35 0.95 -5.51
CA PRO A 55 -12.76 2.14 -4.77
C PRO A 55 -11.83 3.34 -5.02
N VAL A 56 -10.60 3.12 -5.46
CA VAL A 56 -9.63 4.17 -5.82
C VAL A 56 -10.04 4.77 -7.17
N GLU A 57 -10.31 6.08 -7.20
CA GLU A 57 -10.87 6.71 -8.40
C GLU A 57 -9.82 6.84 -9.53
N THR A 58 -10.31 6.99 -10.77
CA THR A 58 -9.43 7.27 -11.91
C THR A 58 -8.64 8.56 -11.70
N GLY A 59 -7.31 8.47 -11.79
CA GLY A 59 -6.38 9.56 -11.53
C GLY A 59 -5.79 9.56 -10.11
N GLU A 60 -6.16 8.60 -9.27
CA GLU A 60 -5.58 8.34 -7.95
C GLU A 60 -4.78 7.03 -7.96
N MET A 61 -3.91 6.86 -6.95
CA MET A 61 -3.18 5.62 -6.63
C MET A 61 -3.62 5.09 -5.26
N GLY A 62 -3.35 3.82 -4.96
CA GLY A 62 -3.95 3.14 -3.80
C GLY A 62 -3.19 3.31 -2.49
N HIS A 63 -1.89 3.55 -2.57
CA HIS A 63 -1.00 3.93 -1.49
C HIS A 63 -1.27 5.38 -1.06
N GLY A 64 -1.27 5.62 0.25
CA GLY A 64 -1.62 6.93 0.83
C GLY A 64 -3.09 7.35 0.64
N TRP A 65 -3.93 6.49 0.06
CA TRP A 65 -5.35 6.79 -0.19
C TRP A 65 -6.20 6.57 1.06
N GLU A 66 -7.06 7.55 1.38
CA GLU A 66 -7.98 7.47 2.51
C GLU A 66 -9.38 7.02 2.06
N PRO A 67 -9.93 5.92 2.62
CA PRO A 67 -11.23 5.41 2.22
C PRO A 67 -12.38 6.35 2.64
N PRO A 68 -13.43 6.50 1.81
CA PRO A 68 -14.62 7.22 2.23
C PRO A 68 -15.35 6.43 3.32
N VAL A 69 -15.96 7.16 4.27
CA VAL A 69 -16.60 6.60 5.48
C VAL A 69 -17.63 5.50 5.21
N ASP A 70 -18.27 5.50 4.04
CA ASP A 70 -19.29 4.51 3.69
C ASP A 70 -18.71 3.23 3.04
N LEU A 71 -17.44 3.23 2.60
CA LEU A 71 -16.82 2.13 1.85
C LEU A 71 -16.77 0.84 2.65
N GLN A 72 -16.37 0.90 3.93
CA GLN A 72 -16.28 -0.29 4.77
C GLN A 72 -17.59 -1.07 4.81
N ARG A 73 -18.73 -0.37 4.93
CA ARG A 73 -20.06 -0.99 4.92
C ARG A 73 -20.36 -1.64 3.57
N GLU A 74 -19.94 -1.02 2.48
CA GLU A 74 -20.12 -1.56 1.12
C GLU A 74 -19.30 -2.84 0.94
N ILE A 75 -18.06 -2.87 1.44
CA ILE A 75 -17.21 -4.07 1.46
C ILE A 75 -17.81 -5.16 2.35
N THR A 76 -18.35 -4.83 3.54
CA THR A 76 -19.06 -5.84 4.38
C THR A 76 -20.26 -6.48 3.66
N GLU A 77 -20.88 -5.73 2.73
CA GLU A 77 -22.05 -6.18 1.97
C GLU A 77 -21.64 -6.95 0.69
N SER A 78 -20.36 -6.99 0.32
CA SER A 78 -19.86 -7.71 -0.85
C SER A 78 -19.64 -9.20 -0.57
N ALA A 79 -19.41 -9.98 -1.62
CA ALA A 79 -19.06 -11.40 -1.50
C ALA A 79 -17.61 -11.61 -1.04
N PHE A 80 -16.70 -10.74 -1.46
CA PHE A 80 -15.27 -10.82 -1.12
C PHE A 80 -14.57 -9.48 -1.24
N PHE A 81 -13.39 -9.40 -0.61
CA PHE A 81 -12.46 -8.29 -0.68
C PHE A 81 -11.04 -8.78 -0.96
N VAL A 82 -10.43 -8.29 -2.04
CA VAL A 82 -9.04 -8.61 -2.43
C VAL A 82 -8.13 -7.47 -1.99
N TYR A 83 -7.12 -7.77 -1.19
CA TYR A 83 -6.19 -6.79 -0.64
C TYR A 83 -4.76 -7.32 -0.61
N LEU A 84 -3.81 -6.46 -0.21
CA LEU A 84 -2.46 -6.85 0.15
C LEU A 84 -2.34 -6.72 1.65
N ASP A 85 -1.89 -7.77 2.34
CA ASP A 85 -1.51 -7.66 3.75
C ASP A 85 -0.14 -6.97 3.87
N SER A 86 -0.08 -5.69 3.49
CA SER A 86 1.10 -4.85 3.59
C SER A 86 0.79 -3.56 4.36
N PRO A 87 1.67 -3.13 5.29
CA PRO A 87 1.52 -1.87 6.03
C PRO A 87 1.38 -0.64 5.11
N GLU A 88 1.95 -0.70 3.91
CA GLU A 88 1.88 0.36 2.91
C GLU A 88 0.45 0.54 2.34
N PHE A 89 -0.43 -0.44 2.55
CA PHE A 89 -1.87 -0.36 2.27
C PHE A 89 -2.69 -0.45 3.58
N ALA A 90 -2.26 0.28 4.62
CA ALA A 90 -2.84 0.24 5.97
C ALA A 90 -4.37 0.33 5.99
N TRP A 91 -4.97 1.20 5.17
CA TRP A 91 -6.42 1.34 5.11
C TRP A 91 -7.13 0.03 4.72
N ALA A 92 -6.54 -0.75 3.82
CA ALA A 92 -7.10 -2.02 3.35
C ALA A 92 -6.92 -3.11 4.41
N GLN A 93 -5.78 -3.11 5.12
CA GLN A 93 -5.56 -3.97 6.29
C GLN A 93 -6.54 -3.67 7.42
N ASP A 94 -6.79 -2.40 7.72
CA ASP A 94 -7.76 -1.97 8.73
C ASP A 94 -9.17 -2.44 8.38
N VAL A 95 -9.57 -2.27 7.11
CA VAL A 95 -10.84 -2.79 6.62
C VAL A 95 -10.89 -4.31 6.75
N ALA A 96 -9.86 -5.04 6.30
CA ALA A 96 -9.81 -6.50 6.40
C ALA A 96 -9.92 -6.98 7.86
N ALA A 97 -9.17 -6.37 8.77
CA ALA A 97 -9.16 -6.68 10.20
C ALA A 97 -10.54 -6.50 10.85
N ASP A 98 -11.22 -5.41 10.53
CA ASP A 98 -12.57 -5.15 11.03
C ASP A 98 -13.62 -6.15 10.49
N LEU A 99 -13.35 -6.78 9.34
CA LEU A 99 -14.26 -7.67 8.63
C LEU A 99 -14.05 -9.16 8.93
N GLU A 100 -13.01 -9.57 9.64
CA GLU A 100 -12.69 -10.98 9.94
C GLU A 100 -13.85 -11.78 10.57
N ASN A 101 -14.81 -11.09 11.19
CA ASN A 101 -15.95 -11.69 11.87
C ASN A 101 -17.29 -11.54 11.11
N GLU A 102 -17.25 -10.98 9.91
CA GLU A 102 -18.42 -10.72 9.06
C GLU A 102 -18.58 -11.78 7.96
N ASP A 103 -19.63 -11.67 7.14
CA ASP A 103 -19.99 -12.67 6.11
C ASP A 103 -19.21 -12.49 4.77
N VAL A 104 -18.21 -11.59 4.72
CA VAL A 104 -17.37 -11.30 3.54
C VAL A 104 -16.11 -12.14 3.57
N GLU A 105 -15.72 -12.70 2.42
CA GLU A 105 -14.50 -13.51 2.30
C GLU A 105 -13.29 -12.60 1.98
N LEU A 106 -12.20 -12.73 2.73
CA LEU A 106 -10.99 -11.92 2.57
C LEU A 106 -9.95 -12.70 1.75
N ILE A 107 -9.39 -12.06 0.71
CA ILE A 107 -8.36 -12.64 -0.15
C ILE A 107 -7.11 -11.77 -0.05
N ASP A 108 -6.11 -12.24 0.70
CA ASP A 108 -4.78 -11.63 0.68
C ASP A 108 -4.02 -12.14 -0.56
N ALA A 109 -3.66 -11.24 -1.46
CA ALA A 109 -2.92 -11.61 -2.66
C ALA A 109 -1.42 -11.81 -2.39
N LEU A 110 -0.90 -11.45 -1.21
CA LEU A 110 0.50 -11.64 -0.84
C LEU A 110 0.82 -13.04 -0.29
N GLU A 111 -0.16 -13.78 0.23
CA GLU A 111 -0.01 -15.07 0.93
C GLU A 111 1.05 -16.03 0.34
N THR A 112 1.17 -16.10 -0.99
CA THR A 112 2.12 -17.03 -1.65
C THR A 112 3.49 -16.44 -1.99
N VAL A 113 3.65 -15.11 -1.88
CA VAL A 113 4.86 -14.38 -2.28
C VAL A 113 5.56 -13.66 -1.12
N GLU A 114 5.06 -13.77 0.12
CA GLU A 114 5.65 -13.14 1.32
C GLU A 114 7.16 -13.42 1.47
N ASP A 115 7.58 -14.68 1.31
CA ASP A 115 8.98 -15.11 1.38
C ASP A 115 9.88 -14.55 0.24
N GLN A 116 9.30 -13.85 -0.73
CA GLN A 116 9.96 -13.31 -1.93
C GLN A 116 9.96 -11.78 -1.95
N LEU A 117 9.43 -11.13 -0.92
CA LEU A 117 9.38 -9.68 -0.86
C LEU A 117 10.81 -9.09 -0.70
N ILE A 118 11.05 -7.97 -1.37
CA ILE A 118 12.30 -7.22 -1.23
C ILE A 118 12.20 -6.42 0.06
N PRO A 119 13.14 -6.56 1.01
CA PRO A 119 13.14 -5.71 2.19
C PRO A 119 13.41 -4.25 1.78
N MET A 120 12.67 -3.30 2.34
CA MET A 120 12.99 -1.88 2.24
C MET A 120 14.31 -1.63 2.98
N ASP A 121 15.38 -1.44 2.23
CA ASP A 121 16.63 -0.91 2.77
C ASP A 121 16.42 0.57 3.11
N ARG A 122 16.00 0.85 4.35
CA ARG A 122 16.13 2.20 4.92
C ARG A 122 17.54 2.33 5.48
N GLU A 123 18.34 3.26 4.96
CA GLU A 123 19.62 3.66 5.60
C GLU A 123 19.31 4.35 6.93
N THR A 124 19.07 3.58 7.98
CA THR A 124 19.13 4.13 9.34
C THR A 124 20.59 4.39 9.68
N ASP A 125 20.92 5.62 10.05
CA ASP A 125 22.22 5.93 10.63
C ASP A 125 22.34 5.15 11.95
N GLU A 126 22.94 3.95 11.92
CA GLU A 126 23.19 3.07 13.10
C GLU A 126 23.98 3.79 14.23
N ASP A 127 24.49 5.00 13.97
CA ASP A 127 25.28 5.86 14.87
C ASP A 127 24.50 7.10 15.38
N ARG A 128 23.17 7.10 15.37
CA ARG A 128 22.32 8.21 15.84
C ARG A 128 22.15 8.23 17.37
N ASP A 129 23.22 8.61 18.09
CA ASP A 129 23.16 8.85 19.54
C ASP A 129 22.25 10.07 19.87
N PRO A 130 21.38 10.00 20.91
CA PRO A 130 20.59 11.14 21.36
C PRO A 130 21.49 12.31 21.79
N VAL A 131 21.00 13.54 21.62
CA VAL A 131 21.76 14.72 22.03
C VAL A 131 21.99 14.73 23.55
N GLU A 132 23.23 14.98 23.99
CA GLU A 132 23.57 14.96 25.44
C GLU A 132 22.81 16.03 26.26
N GLU A 133 22.46 17.16 25.64
CA GLU A 133 21.66 18.22 26.26
C GLU A 133 20.66 18.78 25.21
N TYR A 134 19.37 18.78 25.54
CA TYR A 134 18.34 19.46 24.75
C TYR A 134 18.12 20.88 25.28
N ASP A 135 18.59 21.89 24.55
CA ASP A 135 18.63 23.29 24.99
C ASP A 135 17.32 24.08 24.69
N ASP A 136 16.46 23.54 23.82
CA ASP A 136 15.22 24.17 23.41
C ASP A 136 14.05 23.85 24.37
N ASP A 137 12.89 24.49 24.17
CA ASP A 137 11.70 24.26 25.00
C ASP A 137 11.06 22.91 24.63
N PRO A 138 11.10 21.86 25.49
CA PRO A 138 10.56 20.55 25.16
C PRO A 138 9.06 20.58 24.84
N ALA A 139 8.33 21.57 25.38
CA ALA A 139 6.90 21.74 25.12
C ALA A 139 6.57 22.31 23.74
N ALA A 140 7.57 22.66 22.94
CA ALA A 140 7.42 23.23 21.60
C ALA A 140 8.23 22.45 20.55
N VAL A 141 8.60 21.21 20.85
CA VAL A 141 9.25 20.31 19.88
C VAL A 141 8.30 20.04 18.72
N GLU A 142 8.85 19.99 17.51
CA GLU A 142 8.18 19.52 16.30
C GLU A 142 8.89 18.23 15.91
N VAL A 143 8.18 17.11 15.98
CA VAL A 143 8.70 15.79 15.58
C VAL A 143 8.65 15.74 14.05
N ALA A 144 9.78 15.39 13.44
CA ALA A 144 9.86 15.13 12.01
C ALA A 144 9.63 13.64 11.71
N GLU A 145 10.16 12.78 12.58
CA GLU A 145 10.14 11.34 12.38
C GLU A 145 10.15 10.64 13.75
N PHE A 146 9.51 9.48 13.82
CA PHE A 146 9.51 8.64 15.01
C PHE A 146 9.62 7.16 14.62
N GLU A 147 10.70 6.51 15.02
CA GLU A 147 11.02 5.12 14.69
C GLU A 147 10.75 4.20 15.88
N LEU A 148 10.30 2.97 15.61
CA LEU A 148 10.07 1.88 16.56
C LEU A 148 11.03 0.73 16.26
N TYR A 149 11.61 0.16 17.31
CA TYR A 149 12.52 -0.99 17.21
C TYR A 149 12.04 -2.14 18.09
N ASP A 150 12.13 -3.38 17.60
CA ASP A 150 11.88 -4.57 18.41
C ASP A 150 13.02 -4.73 19.43
N GLY A 151 12.73 -4.61 20.73
CA GLY A 151 13.71 -4.75 21.80
C GLY A 151 14.33 -6.15 21.93
N ARG A 152 13.82 -7.16 21.21
CA ARG A 152 14.36 -8.52 21.15
C ARG A 152 15.48 -8.65 20.12
N THR A 153 15.29 -8.06 18.93
CA THR A 153 16.20 -8.20 17.79
C THR A 153 17.06 -6.96 17.59
N GLY A 154 16.54 -5.78 17.95
CA GLY A 154 17.12 -4.47 17.66
C GLY A 154 16.85 -3.99 16.23
N GLU A 155 15.95 -4.66 15.50
CA GLU A 155 15.54 -4.27 14.15
C GLU A 155 14.47 -3.19 14.25
N GLU A 156 14.51 -2.23 13.32
CA GLU A 156 13.40 -1.28 13.13
C GLU A 156 12.18 -2.09 12.68
N VAL A 157 11.00 -1.77 13.21
CA VAL A 157 9.74 -2.45 12.89
C VAL A 157 8.64 -1.52 12.39
N ALA A 158 8.65 -0.25 12.77
CA ALA A 158 7.75 0.76 12.22
C ALA A 158 8.38 2.14 12.31
N TYR A 159 7.98 3.07 11.44
CA TYR A 159 8.29 4.49 11.61
C TYR A 159 7.10 5.36 11.24
N TRP A 160 7.01 6.51 11.87
CA TRP A 160 6.01 7.52 11.62
C TRP A 160 6.61 8.68 10.87
N HIS A 161 5.96 9.07 9.77
CA HIS A 161 6.32 10.24 8.98
C HIS A 161 5.06 10.85 8.36
N ASP A 162 5.02 12.19 8.24
CA ASP A 162 3.93 12.94 7.59
C ASP A 162 2.48 12.56 7.97
N ASP A 163 2.28 12.20 9.24
CA ASP A 163 0.99 11.87 9.89
C ASP A 163 0.48 10.41 9.66
N HIS A 164 1.32 9.49 9.19
CA HIS A 164 0.98 8.06 9.09
C HIS A 164 2.14 7.12 9.49
N TRP A 165 1.81 5.85 9.71
CA TRP A 165 2.76 4.76 9.95
C TRP A 165 3.22 4.10 8.66
N HIS A 166 4.50 3.77 8.64
CA HIS A 166 5.09 2.75 7.79
C HIS A 166 5.53 1.58 8.66
N GLY A 167 5.37 0.35 8.17
CA GLY A 167 5.67 -0.87 8.92
C GLY A 167 4.65 -1.21 10.00
N GLY A 168 4.99 -2.17 10.85
CA GLY A 168 4.12 -2.75 11.87
C GLY A 168 4.91 -3.35 13.02
N VAL A 169 4.35 -3.37 14.23
CA VAL A 169 5.02 -4.09 15.33
C VAL A 169 4.78 -5.60 15.19
N PRO A 170 5.73 -6.45 15.62
CA PRO A 170 5.53 -7.89 15.67
C PRO A 170 4.34 -8.26 16.54
N ASP A 171 3.82 -9.46 16.29
CA ASP A 171 2.80 -10.06 17.13
C ASP A 171 3.25 -10.18 18.59
N VAL A 172 2.35 -9.80 19.50
CA VAL A 172 2.57 -9.93 20.93
C VAL A 172 2.19 -11.36 21.34
N PRO A 173 3.11 -12.17 21.85
CA PRO A 173 2.77 -13.54 22.24
C PRO A 173 1.72 -13.58 23.36
N LEU A 174 0.73 -14.47 23.23
CA LEU A 174 -0.27 -14.73 24.25
C LEU A 174 0.37 -15.21 25.56
N ASP A 175 -0.04 -14.63 26.69
CA ASP A 175 0.61 -14.81 28.00
C ASP A 175 2.11 -14.40 28.02
N GLY A 176 2.57 -13.67 27.01
CA GLY A 176 3.94 -13.21 26.78
C GLY A 176 4.12 -11.70 26.88
N GLN A 177 5.25 -11.21 26.39
CA GLN A 177 5.53 -9.78 26.32
C GLN A 177 6.41 -9.44 25.11
N LEU A 178 6.20 -8.24 24.57
CA LEU A 178 7.00 -7.61 23.51
C LEU A 178 7.45 -6.24 24.01
N ALA A 179 8.72 -5.90 23.83
CA ALA A 179 9.24 -4.58 24.16
C ALA A 179 9.53 -3.83 22.87
N ILE A 180 9.00 -2.61 22.75
CA ILE A 180 9.22 -1.73 21.61
C ILE A 180 9.98 -0.48 22.09
N GLU A 181 11.19 -0.30 21.57
CA GLU A 181 12.01 0.88 21.80
C GLU A 181 11.63 1.98 20.79
N GLY A 182 11.72 3.25 21.17
CA GLY A 182 11.35 4.36 20.29
C GLY A 182 12.44 5.41 20.15
N VAL A 183 12.57 5.98 18.95
CA VAL A 183 13.55 7.01 18.62
C VAL A 183 12.83 8.19 17.95
N PHE A 184 12.85 9.36 18.58
CA PHE A 184 12.26 10.57 18.01
C PHE A 184 13.32 11.47 17.42
N GLU A 185 13.06 11.97 16.22
CA GLU A 185 13.82 13.03 15.58
C GLU A 185 12.99 14.31 15.49
N ASP A 186 13.60 15.44 15.85
CA ASP A 186 12.97 16.75 15.64
C ASP A 186 13.20 17.32 14.23
N ALA A 187 12.48 18.39 13.90
CA ALA A 187 12.60 19.10 12.62
C ALA A 187 14.00 19.69 12.31
N GLU A 188 14.97 19.63 13.23
CA GLU A 188 16.35 20.02 13.02
C GLU A 188 17.29 18.81 12.82
N GLY A 189 16.74 17.59 12.77
CA GLY A 189 17.47 16.35 12.59
C GLY A 189 18.17 15.84 13.87
N ARG A 190 17.67 16.22 15.05
CA ARG A 190 18.25 15.82 16.33
C ARG A 190 17.44 14.71 16.97
N VAL A 191 18.13 13.64 17.37
CA VAL A 191 17.53 12.57 18.18
C VAL A 191 17.28 13.04 19.61
N LEU A 192 16.04 12.90 20.07
CA LEU A 192 15.59 13.34 21.37
C LEU A 192 16.04 12.39 22.49
N PRO A 193 16.56 12.91 23.62
CA PRO A 193 16.88 12.07 24.77
C PRO A 193 15.59 11.63 25.50
N LEU A 194 15.32 10.33 25.47
CA LEU A 194 14.18 9.70 26.15
C LEU A 194 14.58 9.07 27.49
N GLY A 195 13.63 9.05 28.44
CA GLY A 195 13.74 8.30 29.69
C GLY A 195 13.08 8.97 30.88
N GLU A 196 12.93 8.24 32.00
CA GLU A 196 12.24 8.74 33.20
C GLU A 196 12.84 10.04 33.80
N ASP A 197 14.15 10.24 33.62
CA ASP A 197 14.91 11.39 34.13
C ASP A 197 15.31 12.39 33.02
N GLU A 198 14.88 12.14 31.78
CA GLU A 198 15.18 12.97 30.60
C GLU A 198 14.06 13.98 30.31
N PRO A 199 14.28 14.96 29.40
CA PRO A 199 13.26 15.94 29.03
C PRO A 199 11.99 15.34 28.39
N PHE A 200 12.14 14.19 27.75
CA PHE A 200 11.10 13.51 26.99
C PHE A 200 10.91 12.07 27.49
N ALA A 201 9.69 11.56 27.37
CA ALA A 201 9.34 10.17 27.62
C ALA A 201 8.41 9.66 26.53
N LEU A 202 8.63 8.43 26.10
CA LEU A 202 7.72 7.66 25.27
C LEU A 202 6.64 7.03 26.16
N GLU A 203 5.37 7.31 25.81
CA GLU A 203 4.19 6.63 26.36
C GLU A 203 3.37 6.01 25.22
N ALA A 204 2.48 5.08 25.55
CA ALA A 204 1.55 4.50 24.58
C ALA A 204 0.19 4.22 25.24
N THR A 205 -0.88 4.36 24.46
CA THR A 205 -2.26 4.20 24.94
C THR A 205 -3.13 3.48 23.92
N ILE A 206 -4.18 2.82 24.39
CA ILE A 206 -5.23 2.25 23.53
C ILE A 206 -6.27 3.36 23.29
N PRO A 207 -6.58 3.72 22.03
CA PRO A 207 -7.53 4.79 21.73
C PRO A 207 -8.97 4.36 22.06
N ASP A 208 -9.84 5.36 22.28
CA ASP A 208 -11.25 5.13 22.58
C ASP A 208 -11.94 4.34 21.45
N GLY A 209 -12.38 3.11 21.73
CA GLY A 209 -13.13 2.27 20.79
C GLY A 209 -12.37 1.05 20.27
N ALA A 210 -11.06 0.98 20.47
CA ALA A 210 -10.25 -0.21 20.22
C ALA A 210 -10.41 -1.25 21.34
N ASP A 211 -9.93 -2.48 21.10
CA ASP A 211 -10.04 -3.58 22.04
C ASP A 211 -9.05 -3.42 23.22
N GLU A 212 -9.56 -3.10 24.40
CA GLU A 212 -8.77 -2.97 25.62
C GLU A 212 -8.43 -4.32 26.28
N ASP A 213 -9.04 -5.43 25.84
CA ASP A 213 -8.88 -6.74 26.47
C ASP A 213 -7.72 -7.55 25.84
N ALA A 214 -7.24 -7.18 24.64
CA ALA A 214 -6.17 -7.89 23.93
C ALA A 214 -4.79 -7.75 24.60
N ILE A 215 -4.38 -6.53 24.97
CA ILE A 215 -3.06 -6.25 25.55
C ILE A 215 -3.12 -5.38 26.81
N GLU A 216 -2.11 -5.49 27.67
CA GLU A 216 -1.76 -4.50 28.69
C GLU A 216 -0.48 -3.75 28.28
N ILE A 217 -0.48 -2.42 28.42
CA ILE A 217 0.63 -1.53 28.02
C ILE A 217 1.32 -0.96 29.28
N GLU A 218 2.63 -1.14 29.40
CA GLU A 218 3.48 -0.49 30.42
C GLU A 218 4.55 0.40 29.76
N SER A 219 4.49 1.72 29.98
CA SER A 219 5.50 2.67 29.48
C SER A 219 6.65 2.85 30.48
N GLN A 220 7.90 2.66 30.02
CA GLN A 220 9.11 2.77 30.82
C GLN A 220 9.89 4.08 30.56
N GLY A 221 9.41 4.90 29.63
CA GLY A 221 9.92 6.24 29.31
C GLY A 221 10.85 6.29 28.10
N ASP A 222 11.67 5.27 27.86
CA ASP A 222 12.46 5.10 26.63
C ASP A 222 11.92 3.99 25.72
N HIS A 223 11.07 3.12 26.27
CA HIS A 223 10.41 2.03 25.56
C HIS A 223 9.02 1.74 26.17
N VAL A 224 8.25 0.94 25.46
CA VAL A 224 6.93 0.44 25.86
C VAL A 224 6.98 -1.09 25.92
N GLU A 225 6.38 -1.67 26.95
CA GLU A 225 6.16 -3.12 27.05
C GLU A 225 4.68 -3.45 26.78
N PHE A 226 4.43 -4.29 25.78
CA PHE A 226 3.13 -4.90 25.51
C PHE A 226 3.04 -6.28 26.15
N HIS A 227 1.91 -6.59 26.78
CA HIS A 227 1.62 -7.89 27.38
C HIS A 227 0.38 -8.51 26.77
N GLY A 228 0.51 -9.66 26.10
CA GLY A 228 -0.61 -10.34 25.44
C GLY A 228 -1.53 -11.02 26.47
N LEU A 229 -2.82 -10.67 26.44
CA LEU A 229 -3.83 -11.14 27.38
C LEU A 229 -4.86 -12.06 26.74
N GLU A 230 -5.39 -11.67 25.58
CA GLU A 230 -6.39 -12.42 24.80
C GLU A 230 -6.02 -12.36 23.32
N GLU A 231 -6.21 -13.46 22.58
CA GLU A 231 -6.00 -13.47 21.13
C GLU A 231 -6.92 -12.46 20.46
N GLY A 232 -6.38 -11.70 19.51
CA GLY A 232 -7.08 -10.62 18.84
C GLY A 232 -6.15 -9.48 18.48
N ARG A 233 -6.72 -8.39 17.97
CA ARG A 233 -6.00 -7.22 17.49
C ARG A 233 -6.52 -5.97 18.17
N THR A 234 -5.65 -5.01 18.45
CA THR A 234 -6.03 -3.69 18.98
C THR A 234 -5.24 -2.59 18.30
N MET A 235 -5.61 -1.35 18.59
CA MET A 235 -4.92 -0.16 18.09
C MET A 235 -4.12 0.49 19.21
N VAL A 236 -2.98 1.09 18.87
CA VAL A 236 -2.11 1.79 19.80
C VAL A 236 -1.75 3.17 19.27
N VAL A 237 -1.84 4.16 20.15
CA VAL A 237 -1.33 5.52 19.94
C VAL A 237 -0.07 5.67 20.77
N PHE A 238 1.03 6.04 20.12
CA PHE A 238 2.27 6.42 20.79
C PHE A 238 2.28 7.93 21.05
N GLU A 239 2.79 8.33 22.21
CA GLU A 239 2.78 9.70 22.69
C GLU A 239 4.19 10.12 23.10
N LEU A 240 4.63 11.29 22.64
CA LEU A 240 5.80 11.97 23.18
C LEU A 240 5.36 12.87 24.33
N VAL A 241 5.89 12.61 25.52
CA VAL A 241 5.54 13.34 26.75
C VAL A 241 6.71 14.21 27.20
N ALA A 242 6.46 15.50 27.42
CA ALA A 242 7.41 16.41 28.04
C ALA A 242 6.77 17.16 29.22
N ASP A 243 7.50 17.29 30.34
CA ASP A 243 6.99 17.90 31.59
C ASP A 243 5.66 17.29 32.08
N GLY A 244 5.43 16.00 31.82
CA GLY A 244 4.21 15.26 32.17
C GLY A 244 2.97 15.67 31.36
N LYS A 245 3.17 16.11 30.12
CA LYS A 245 2.10 16.37 29.15
C LYS A 245 2.50 15.79 27.79
N VAL A 246 1.53 15.23 27.09
CA VAL A 246 1.64 14.90 25.67
C VAL A 246 1.93 16.19 24.90
N VAL A 247 3.03 16.19 24.15
CA VAL A 247 3.46 17.29 23.27
C VAL A 247 3.33 16.92 21.79
N TRP A 248 3.27 15.63 21.48
CA TRP A 248 3.04 15.05 20.15
C TRP A 248 2.49 13.62 20.33
N ASP A 249 1.68 13.14 19.38
CA ASP A 249 1.10 11.80 19.39
C ASP A 249 0.80 11.30 17.98
N THR A 250 0.64 9.98 17.84
CA THR A 250 0.28 9.31 16.58
C THR A 250 -1.23 9.09 16.45
N SER A 251 -2.09 9.95 17.03
CA SER A 251 -3.55 9.70 16.96
C SER A 251 -4.18 9.97 15.59
N ALA A 252 -3.40 10.51 14.65
CA ALA A 252 -3.83 10.69 13.25
C ALA A 252 -3.95 9.33 12.53
N ASP A 253 -3.13 8.35 12.90
CA ASP A 253 -3.09 7.02 12.33
C ASP A 253 -2.60 6.03 13.41
N ASN A 254 -3.43 5.06 13.78
CA ASN A 254 -3.14 4.24 14.96
C ASN A 254 -2.44 2.97 14.51
N LEU A 255 -1.40 2.54 15.22
CA LEU A 255 -0.71 1.32 14.87
C LEU A 255 -1.51 0.10 15.34
N SER A 256 -1.75 -0.86 14.44
CA SER A 256 -2.35 -2.14 14.78
C SER A 256 -1.35 -3.05 15.51
N VAL A 257 -1.82 -3.72 16.57
CA VAL A 257 -1.05 -4.68 17.37
C VAL A 257 -1.87 -5.94 17.56
N ALA A 258 -1.36 -7.08 17.09
CA ALA A 258 -2.01 -8.39 17.22
C ALA A 258 -1.40 -9.24 18.35
N VAL A 259 -2.21 -10.19 18.84
CA VAL A 259 -1.86 -11.16 19.87
C VAL A 259 -2.12 -12.57 19.36
N ALA A 260 -1.07 -13.39 19.27
CA ALA A 260 -1.15 -14.76 18.74
C ALA A 260 -0.52 -15.81 19.68
N GLU A 261 -0.90 -17.09 19.50
CA GLU A 261 -0.36 -18.23 20.28
C GLU A 261 1.10 -18.59 19.91
N ASP A 262 1.52 -18.32 18.67
CA ASP A 262 2.86 -18.64 18.17
C ASP A 262 3.63 -17.32 17.89
N ASP A 263 4.86 -17.24 18.42
CA ASP A 263 5.80 -16.10 18.35
C ASP A 263 6.56 -16.05 16.99
N ASP A 264 6.04 -16.73 15.95
CA ASP A 264 6.76 -17.02 14.71
C ASP A 264 6.47 -16.01 13.56
N GLU A 265 5.51 -15.10 13.72
CA GLU A 265 5.37 -13.93 12.83
C GLU A 265 6.39 -12.87 13.28
N GLU A 266 7.45 -12.70 12.50
CA GLU A 266 8.32 -11.53 12.60
C GLU A 266 7.43 -10.28 12.36
N ALA A 267 7.85 -9.09 12.83
CA ALA A 267 7.22 -7.86 12.33
C ALA A 267 7.09 -7.99 10.82
N THR A 268 5.95 -7.60 10.24
CA THR A 268 5.80 -7.49 8.80
C THR A 268 7.07 -6.85 8.28
N GLU A 269 7.94 -7.66 7.64
CA GLU A 269 9.26 -7.18 7.22
C GLU A 269 8.96 -5.96 6.38
N PHE A 270 9.56 -4.82 6.72
CA PHE A 270 9.47 -3.62 5.89
C PHE A 270 9.88 -4.05 4.49
N ALA A 271 8.89 -4.21 3.63
CA ALA A 271 9.05 -4.80 2.33
C ALA A 271 8.55 -3.79 1.32
N ASP A 272 9.30 -3.65 0.24
CA ASP A 272 8.86 -2.89 -0.91
C ASP A 272 7.48 -3.43 -1.32
N PRO A 273 6.41 -2.62 -1.27
CA PRO A 273 5.06 -3.10 -1.53
C PRO A 273 4.86 -3.42 -3.01
N HIS A 274 5.70 -2.90 -3.91
CA HIS A 274 5.51 -2.91 -5.36
C HIS A 274 5.77 -4.28 -6.03
N VAL A 275 5.56 -5.38 -5.30
CA VAL A 275 5.74 -6.75 -5.76
C VAL A 275 4.92 -7.06 -7.02
N TRP A 276 3.77 -6.39 -7.18
CA TRP A 276 2.88 -6.56 -8.33
C TRP A 276 3.45 -6.05 -9.65
N VAL A 277 4.53 -5.25 -9.61
CA VAL A 277 5.22 -4.76 -10.81
C VAL A 277 6.03 -5.89 -11.46
N ASP A 278 6.44 -6.89 -10.67
CA ASP A 278 7.15 -8.06 -11.16
C ASP A 278 6.20 -9.00 -11.92
N PRO A 279 6.36 -9.19 -13.25
CA PRO A 279 5.45 -10.02 -14.03
C PRO A 279 5.49 -11.51 -13.67
N VAL A 280 6.51 -11.99 -12.95
CA VAL A 280 6.60 -13.39 -12.52
C VAL A 280 5.91 -13.55 -11.17
N LEU A 281 6.15 -12.65 -10.21
CA LEU A 281 5.45 -12.70 -8.92
C LEU A 281 3.96 -12.35 -9.07
N ALA A 282 3.62 -11.42 -9.96
CA ALA A 282 2.24 -11.12 -10.34
C ALA A 282 1.48 -12.36 -10.85
N GLN A 283 2.13 -13.28 -11.57
CA GLN A 283 1.50 -14.54 -11.99
C GLN A 283 1.15 -15.40 -10.78
N GLU A 284 2.03 -15.49 -9.78
CA GLU A 284 1.78 -16.24 -8.55
C GLU A 284 0.61 -15.63 -7.77
N MET A 285 0.55 -14.30 -7.65
CA MET A 285 -0.56 -13.59 -7.01
C MET A 285 -1.90 -13.79 -7.74
N VAL A 286 -1.91 -13.76 -9.08
CA VAL A 286 -3.09 -14.07 -9.91
C VAL A 286 -3.57 -15.51 -9.70
N GLU A 287 -2.65 -16.47 -9.58
CA GLU A 287 -2.99 -17.86 -9.27
C GLU A 287 -3.63 -18.00 -7.88
N THR A 288 -3.12 -17.26 -6.88
CA THR A 288 -3.66 -17.20 -5.52
C THR A 288 -5.07 -16.64 -5.50
N ILE A 289 -5.29 -15.47 -6.10
CA ILE A 289 -6.63 -14.86 -6.21
C ILE A 289 -7.62 -15.83 -6.89
N ALA A 290 -7.20 -16.50 -7.96
CA ALA A 290 -8.07 -17.44 -8.68
C ALA A 290 -8.40 -18.71 -7.85
N ALA A 291 -7.46 -19.18 -7.05
CA ALA A 291 -7.67 -20.32 -6.15
C ALA A 291 -8.70 -19.97 -5.07
N GLU A 292 -8.53 -18.84 -4.38
CA GLU A 292 -9.42 -18.36 -3.33
C GLU A 292 -10.83 -18.06 -3.87
N LEU A 293 -10.93 -17.37 -5.02
CA LEU A 293 -12.22 -17.17 -5.70
C LEU A 293 -12.90 -18.49 -6.09
N GLY A 294 -12.13 -19.52 -6.43
CA GLY A 294 -12.64 -20.86 -6.70
C GLY A 294 -13.18 -21.58 -5.46
N GLU A 295 -12.71 -21.22 -4.26
CA GLU A 295 -13.29 -21.69 -3.00
C GLU A 295 -14.60 -20.98 -2.68
N ILE A 296 -14.68 -19.69 -2.98
CA ILE A 296 -15.84 -18.80 -2.76
C ILE A 296 -16.98 -19.12 -3.75
N ASP A 297 -16.68 -19.31 -5.04
CA ASP A 297 -17.63 -19.75 -6.08
C ASP A 297 -17.20 -21.06 -6.78
N PRO A 298 -17.45 -22.23 -6.13
CA PRO A 298 -17.05 -23.53 -6.66
C PRO A 298 -17.72 -23.95 -7.97
N ASP A 299 -18.84 -23.32 -8.35
CA ASP A 299 -19.53 -23.64 -9.60
C ASP A 299 -18.75 -23.07 -10.81
N ASN A 300 -17.94 -22.01 -10.60
CA ASN A 300 -17.13 -21.32 -11.61
C ASN A 300 -15.61 -21.53 -11.46
N ALA A 301 -15.14 -22.23 -10.43
CA ALA A 301 -13.71 -22.47 -10.18
C ALA A 301 -12.87 -22.96 -11.40
N GLU A 302 -13.39 -23.88 -12.22
CA GLU A 302 -12.67 -24.37 -13.43
C GLU A 302 -12.48 -23.25 -14.48
N GLN A 303 -13.42 -22.30 -14.54
CA GLN A 303 -13.32 -21.13 -15.41
C GLN A 303 -12.33 -20.11 -14.88
N TYR A 304 -12.30 -19.87 -13.57
CA TYR A 304 -11.33 -18.97 -12.94
C TYR A 304 -9.90 -19.46 -13.13
N GLU A 305 -9.65 -20.77 -12.94
CA GLU A 305 -8.35 -21.40 -13.20
C GLU A 305 -7.94 -21.25 -14.68
N GLU A 306 -8.86 -21.44 -15.64
CA GLU A 306 -8.58 -21.28 -17.08
C GLU A 306 -8.28 -19.81 -17.43
N ASN A 307 -9.06 -18.87 -16.90
CA ASN A 307 -8.89 -17.43 -17.13
C ASN A 307 -7.57 -16.92 -16.53
N ALA A 308 -7.24 -17.32 -15.31
CA ALA A 308 -5.98 -16.99 -14.65
C ALA A 308 -4.78 -17.48 -15.44
N ALA A 309 -4.83 -18.73 -15.94
CA ALA A 309 -3.77 -19.28 -16.79
C ALA A 309 -3.63 -18.54 -18.13
N ASP A 310 -4.74 -18.19 -18.78
CA ASP A 310 -4.73 -17.39 -20.01
C ASP A 310 -4.19 -15.96 -19.76
N TYR A 311 -4.42 -15.39 -18.57
CA TYR A 311 -3.87 -14.09 -18.19
C TYR A 311 -2.38 -14.16 -17.82
N ALA A 312 -1.96 -15.19 -17.10
CA ALA A 312 -0.56 -15.47 -16.80
C ALA A 312 0.27 -15.63 -18.09
N ASP A 313 -0.26 -16.27 -19.14
CA ASP A 313 0.38 -16.34 -20.46
C ASP A 313 0.64 -14.93 -21.06
N ARG A 314 -0.22 -13.94 -20.79
CA ARG A 314 -0.01 -12.54 -21.21
C ARG A 314 1.04 -11.84 -20.34
N MET A 315 1.10 -12.13 -19.05
CA MET A 315 2.14 -11.64 -18.14
C MET A 315 3.53 -12.22 -18.50
N ASP A 316 3.60 -13.49 -18.96
CA ASP A 316 4.84 -14.07 -19.49
C ASP A 316 5.34 -13.33 -20.74
N ASP A 317 4.44 -12.82 -21.59
CA ASP A 317 4.83 -11.97 -22.71
C ASP A 317 5.46 -10.65 -22.23
N VAL A 318 4.90 -10.01 -21.19
CA VAL A 318 5.49 -8.82 -20.53
C VAL A 318 6.87 -9.15 -19.95
N HIS A 319 6.98 -10.27 -19.23
CA HIS A 319 8.25 -10.76 -18.67
C HIS A 319 9.33 -10.88 -19.74
N ARG A 320 9.04 -11.55 -20.86
CA ARG A 320 10.01 -11.68 -21.95
C ARG A 320 10.37 -10.35 -22.61
N GLU A 321 9.43 -9.41 -22.71
CA GLU A 321 9.73 -8.09 -23.28
C GLU A 321 10.67 -7.30 -22.37
N LEU A 322 10.50 -7.37 -21.04
CA LEU A 322 11.45 -6.81 -20.07
C LEU A 322 12.82 -7.51 -20.12
N GLU A 323 12.86 -8.84 -20.25
CA GLU A 323 14.12 -9.57 -20.50
C GLU A 323 14.82 -9.05 -21.77
N GLU A 324 14.06 -8.84 -22.86
CA GLU A 324 14.60 -8.32 -24.11
C GLU A 324 15.12 -6.88 -23.96
N VAL A 325 14.47 -6.02 -23.17
CA VAL A 325 14.96 -4.67 -22.85
C VAL A 325 16.29 -4.75 -22.10
N ALA A 326 16.35 -5.51 -21.00
CA ALA A 326 17.56 -5.66 -20.20
C ALA A 326 18.72 -6.28 -21.00
N GLU A 327 18.47 -7.30 -21.83
CA GLU A 327 19.51 -7.92 -22.67
C GLU A 327 20.10 -6.96 -23.72
N ASN A 328 19.29 -6.00 -24.21
CA ASN A 328 19.69 -5.05 -25.25
C ASN A 328 20.14 -3.69 -24.69
N ALA A 329 19.98 -3.47 -23.38
CA ALA A 329 20.35 -2.24 -22.71
C ALA A 329 21.81 -1.88 -22.99
N SER A 330 22.05 -0.60 -23.29
CA SER A 330 23.40 -0.06 -23.45
C SER A 330 23.90 0.66 -22.21
N ARG A 331 23.03 0.79 -21.20
CA ARG A 331 23.26 1.36 -19.88
C ARG A 331 22.63 0.45 -18.84
N ASP A 332 23.25 0.42 -17.67
CA ASP A 332 22.76 -0.34 -16.52
C ASP A 332 21.90 0.54 -15.60
N VAL A 333 21.88 1.87 -15.80
CA VAL A 333 21.19 2.85 -14.93
C VAL A 333 20.21 3.70 -15.73
N ALA A 334 18.99 3.83 -15.22
CA ALA A 334 17.98 4.82 -15.60
C ALA A 334 17.71 5.79 -14.44
N VAL A 335 16.97 6.87 -14.71
CA VAL A 335 16.58 7.87 -13.70
C VAL A 335 15.08 8.06 -13.74
N LEU A 336 14.46 8.01 -12.57
CA LEU A 336 13.04 8.28 -12.31
C LEU A 336 12.92 9.49 -11.39
N ALA A 337 12.11 10.47 -11.81
CA ALA A 337 11.81 11.68 -11.04
C ALA A 337 10.57 11.46 -10.18
N GLY A 338 10.69 10.58 -9.18
CA GLY A 338 9.61 10.06 -8.36
C GLY A 338 10.11 9.13 -7.26
N HIS A 339 9.23 8.48 -6.51
CA HIS A 339 9.60 7.40 -5.59
C HIS A 339 9.98 6.11 -6.31
N ASP A 340 10.70 5.25 -5.59
CA ASP A 340 11.14 3.97 -6.10
C ASP A 340 10.03 2.92 -6.00
N SER A 341 9.37 2.69 -7.13
CA SER A 341 8.32 1.67 -7.30
C SER A 341 8.74 0.52 -8.21
N PHE A 342 10.04 0.37 -8.49
CA PHE A 342 10.54 -0.58 -9.49
C PHE A 342 11.65 -1.52 -9.00
N GLY A 343 11.92 -1.56 -7.69
CA GLY A 343 12.91 -2.44 -7.06
C GLY A 343 12.83 -3.90 -7.51
N TYR A 344 11.61 -4.45 -7.64
CA TYR A 344 11.42 -5.82 -8.13
C TYR A 344 11.85 -6.02 -9.59
N LEU A 345 11.68 -5.01 -10.45
CA LEU A 345 12.21 -5.08 -11.82
C LEU A 345 13.73 -4.98 -11.82
N GLU A 346 14.29 -4.10 -11.00
CA GLU A 346 15.75 -3.95 -10.87
C GLU A 346 16.41 -5.27 -10.45
N GLU A 347 15.92 -5.92 -9.40
CA GLU A 347 16.45 -7.20 -8.94
C GLU A 347 16.27 -8.31 -9.98
N ARG A 348 15.11 -8.37 -10.64
CA ARG A 348 14.82 -9.44 -11.62
C ARG A 348 15.65 -9.31 -12.89
N TYR A 349 15.81 -8.09 -13.39
CA TYR A 349 16.38 -7.84 -14.72
C TYR A 349 17.80 -7.25 -14.70
N ASP A 350 18.39 -7.05 -13.52
CA ASP A 350 19.79 -6.63 -13.31
C ASP A 350 20.09 -5.25 -13.95
N PHE A 351 19.21 -4.27 -13.69
CA PHE A 351 19.41 -2.85 -13.96
C PHE A 351 19.08 -2.02 -12.71
N GLU A 352 19.43 -0.73 -12.71
CA GLU A 352 19.21 0.23 -11.62
C GLU A 352 18.33 1.39 -12.10
N ILE A 353 17.35 1.83 -11.30
CA ILE A 353 16.55 3.03 -11.49
C ILE A 353 16.84 3.96 -10.32
N ARG A 354 17.55 5.06 -10.58
CA ARG A 354 17.82 6.06 -9.55
C ARG A 354 16.66 7.02 -9.38
N THR A 355 16.25 7.17 -8.14
CA THR A 355 15.19 8.07 -7.68
C THR A 355 15.74 9.12 -6.71
N PRO A 356 15.11 10.30 -6.60
CA PRO A 356 15.43 11.30 -5.58
C PRO A 356 14.95 10.89 -4.18
N VAL A 357 13.98 9.97 -4.07
CA VAL A 357 13.46 9.46 -2.79
C VAL A 357 13.33 7.94 -2.85
N GLY A 358 13.33 7.29 -1.69
CA GLY A 358 13.22 5.83 -1.59
C GLY A 358 11.83 5.31 -1.99
N VAL A 359 11.41 4.21 -1.38
CA VAL A 359 10.20 3.47 -1.78
C VAL A 359 8.89 4.22 -1.50
N SER A 360 8.85 5.11 -0.51
CA SER A 360 7.62 5.83 -0.12
C SER A 360 7.33 7.04 -1.04
N PRO A 361 6.12 7.19 -1.61
CA PRO A 361 5.71 8.33 -2.45
C PRO A 361 5.65 9.66 -1.68
N ASP A 362 5.42 9.62 -0.37
CA ASP A 362 5.33 10.82 0.48
C ASP A 362 6.69 11.30 1.00
N ALA A 363 7.78 10.62 0.64
CA ALA A 363 9.11 10.99 1.07
C ALA A 363 9.49 12.41 0.58
N VAL A 364 10.04 13.22 1.49
CA VAL A 364 10.43 14.60 1.19
C VAL A 364 11.78 14.63 0.48
N GLU A 365 11.77 15.04 -0.79
CA GLU A 365 12.98 15.26 -1.59
C GLU A 365 13.87 16.35 -0.95
N SER A 366 15.10 15.99 -0.58
CA SER A 366 16.10 16.94 -0.11
C SER A 366 16.84 17.61 -1.29
N SER A 367 17.45 18.76 -1.03
CA SER A 367 18.31 19.39 -2.05
C SER A 367 19.59 18.59 -2.33
N GLU A 368 19.97 17.67 -1.43
CA GLU A 368 21.11 16.77 -1.62
C GLU A 368 20.72 15.70 -2.65
N ASP A 369 19.57 15.06 -2.48
CA ASP A 369 19.08 14.00 -3.37
C ASP A 369 18.91 14.48 -4.82
N VAL A 370 18.33 15.67 -5.01
CA VAL A 370 18.23 16.30 -6.34
C VAL A 370 19.61 16.55 -6.95
N SER A 371 20.60 16.92 -6.13
CA SER A 371 21.97 17.14 -6.61
C SER A 371 22.64 15.83 -7.02
N GLU A 372 22.43 14.75 -6.27
CA GLU A 372 22.94 13.42 -6.59
C GLU A 372 22.31 12.87 -7.87
N LEU A 373 21.01 13.09 -8.06
CA LEU A 373 20.31 12.71 -9.28
C LEU A 373 20.81 13.47 -10.51
N ILE A 374 21.07 14.77 -10.38
CA ILE A 374 21.71 15.58 -11.43
C ILE A 374 23.10 15.03 -11.76
N GLU A 375 23.91 14.70 -10.75
CA GLU A 375 25.24 14.11 -10.96
C GLU A 375 25.14 12.75 -11.68
N ALA A 376 24.17 11.92 -11.32
CA ALA A 376 23.92 10.64 -11.98
C ALA A 376 23.55 10.81 -13.47
N ILE A 377 22.66 11.75 -13.79
CA ILE A 377 22.26 12.06 -15.16
C ILE A 377 23.48 12.51 -15.99
N GLU A 378 24.32 13.39 -15.45
CA GLU A 378 25.50 13.91 -16.15
C GLU A 378 26.60 12.85 -16.32
N ASP A 379 26.88 12.04 -15.29
CA ASP A 379 27.98 11.07 -15.29
C ASP A 379 27.68 9.84 -16.18
N GLU A 380 26.42 9.42 -16.24
CA GLU A 380 25.98 8.28 -17.07
C GLU A 380 25.47 8.70 -18.47
N ASP A 381 25.55 10.01 -18.80
CA ASP A 381 25.06 10.61 -20.05
C ASP A 381 23.58 10.21 -20.33
N ILE A 382 22.70 10.29 -19.32
CA ILE A 382 21.29 9.89 -19.42
C ILE A 382 20.48 10.95 -20.19
N ASP A 383 19.85 10.53 -21.29
CA ASP A 383 19.10 11.43 -22.19
C ASP A 383 17.60 11.53 -21.82
N THR A 384 17.05 10.52 -21.14
CA THR A 384 15.61 10.36 -20.86
C THR A 384 15.36 10.22 -19.37
N ILE A 385 14.49 11.08 -18.83
CA ILE A 385 14.04 11.06 -17.43
C ILE A 385 12.67 10.36 -17.39
N LEU A 386 12.54 9.34 -16.54
CA LEU A 386 11.28 8.67 -16.29
C LEU A 386 10.48 9.46 -15.25
N TYR A 387 9.15 9.35 -15.27
CA TYR A 387 8.29 9.95 -14.24
C TYR A 387 6.99 9.16 -14.10
N ASP A 388 6.43 9.13 -12.89
CA ASP A 388 5.08 8.61 -12.68
C ASP A 388 4.02 9.71 -12.93
N PRO A 389 3.03 9.48 -13.82
CA PRO A 389 1.90 10.38 -14.01
C PRO A 389 1.09 10.70 -12.74
N PHE A 390 1.04 9.80 -11.75
CA PHE A 390 0.26 9.98 -10.51
C PHE A 390 0.94 10.89 -9.49
N GLU A 391 2.26 11.07 -9.60
CA GLU A 391 3.01 12.06 -8.79
C GLU A 391 2.93 13.49 -9.33
N SER A 392 2.14 13.69 -10.39
CA SER A 392 1.96 15.00 -11.01
C SER A 392 0.77 15.78 -10.46
N THR A 393 0.97 17.05 -10.14
CA THR A 393 -0.15 17.96 -9.87
C THR A 393 -0.79 18.43 -11.17
N ASP A 394 -2.11 18.24 -11.31
CA ASP A 394 -2.94 18.74 -12.43
C ASP A 394 -2.69 18.09 -13.82
N GLY A 395 -2.02 16.94 -13.89
CA GLY A 395 -1.81 16.17 -15.12
C GLY A 395 -0.79 16.76 -16.10
N ASP A 396 0.05 17.67 -15.63
CA ASP A 396 1.27 18.12 -16.32
C ASP A 396 2.45 17.20 -15.95
N VAL A 397 3.63 17.36 -16.56
CA VAL A 397 4.82 16.60 -16.14
C VAL A 397 5.25 17.07 -14.74
N PRO A 398 5.70 16.17 -13.82
CA PRO A 398 6.14 16.57 -12.48
C PRO A 398 7.18 17.69 -12.49
N GLN A 399 7.12 18.58 -11.48
CA GLN A 399 8.04 19.71 -11.37
C GLN A 399 9.52 19.27 -11.35
N MET A 400 9.80 18.11 -10.74
CA MET A 400 11.14 17.55 -10.68
C MET A 400 11.71 17.31 -12.08
N VAL A 401 10.91 16.76 -13.00
CA VAL A 401 11.33 16.56 -14.40
C VAL A 401 11.69 17.89 -15.06
N GLU A 402 10.92 18.96 -14.83
CA GLU A 402 11.26 20.29 -15.37
C GLU A 402 12.63 20.79 -14.84
N VAL A 403 12.91 20.57 -13.55
CA VAL A 403 14.18 20.94 -12.92
C VAL A 403 15.33 20.14 -13.52
N LEU A 404 15.19 18.82 -13.62
CA LEU A 404 16.23 17.94 -14.16
C LEU A 404 16.52 18.26 -15.64
N LEU A 405 15.50 18.52 -16.45
CA LEU A 405 15.68 18.93 -17.86
C LEU A 405 16.33 20.31 -18.02
N ASP A 406 16.11 21.24 -17.09
CA ASP A 406 16.69 22.58 -17.14
C ASP A 406 18.15 22.61 -16.63
N GLU A 407 18.49 21.74 -15.69
CA GLU A 407 19.82 21.71 -15.03
C GLU A 407 20.79 20.68 -15.63
N THR A 408 20.33 19.74 -16.45
CA THR A 408 21.17 18.68 -17.07
C THR A 408 21.22 18.76 -18.60
N ASP A 409 21.95 17.84 -19.23
CA ASP A 409 21.99 17.65 -20.69
C ASP A 409 20.87 16.71 -21.21
N ALA A 410 20.01 16.16 -20.33
CA ALA A 410 18.86 15.32 -20.72
C ALA A 410 17.90 16.08 -21.64
N THR A 411 17.29 15.38 -22.60
CA THR A 411 16.47 16.02 -23.66
C THR A 411 15.04 15.54 -23.72
N ASP A 412 14.73 14.46 -23.01
CA ASP A 412 13.47 13.75 -23.12
C ASP A 412 12.95 13.36 -21.73
N ALA A 413 11.64 13.20 -21.63
CA ALA A 413 10.98 12.61 -20.48
C ALA A 413 9.89 11.64 -20.97
N GLU A 414 9.74 10.50 -20.31
CA GLU A 414 8.74 9.49 -20.65
C GLU A 414 7.98 9.05 -19.39
N PRO A 415 6.66 8.84 -19.49
CA PRO A 415 5.89 8.30 -18.37
C PRO A 415 6.22 6.82 -18.16
N VAL A 416 6.29 6.41 -16.91
CA VAL A 416 6.29 5.02 -16.44
C VAL A 416 5.15 4.85 -15.44
N THR A 417 4.73 3.62 -15.20
CA THR A 417 3.68 3.32 -14.21
C THR A 417 4.01 1.99 -13.53
N PRO A 418 3.91 1.92 -12.19
CA PRO A 418 3.88 0.65 -11.47
C PRO A 418 2.51 -0.05 -11.62
N ALA A 419 1.59 0.49 -12.42
CA ALA A 419 0.22 0.00 -12.60
C ALA A 419 -0.64 0.07 -11.33
N GLU A 420 -0.32 0.96 -10.40
CA GLU A 420 -1.10 1.10 -9.16
C GLU A 420 -2.44 1.84 -9.37
N GLY A 421 -2.50 2.72 -10.37
CA GLY A 421 -3.68 3.48 -10.74
C GLY A 421 -3.99 3.41 -12.23
N THR A 422 -5.02 4.14 -12.65
CA THR A 422 -5.32 4.34 -14.08
C THR A 422 -5.75 5.77 -14.37
N THR A 423 -5.46 6.25 -15.58
CA THR A 423 -5.88 7.58 -16.05
C THR A 423 -7.14 7.49 -16.93
N GLU A 424 -7.85 8.62 -17.11
CA GLU A 424 -8.98 8.68 -18.04
C GLU A 424 -8.57 8.23 -19.45
N GLU A 425 -7.37 8.61 -19.89
CA GLU A 425 -6.85 8.28 -21.21
C GLU A 425 -6.57 6.78 -21.36
N TRP A 426 -6.05 6.13 -20.31
CA TRP A 426 -5.77 4.70 -20.31
C TRP A 426 -7.06 3.88 -20.27
N ASN A 427 -8.03 4.32 -19.47
CA ASN A 427 -9.37 3.72 -19.44
C ASN A 427 -10.08 3.82 -20.80
N GLU A 428 -9.98 4.95 -21.51
CA GLU A 428 -10.53 5.09 -22.86
C GLU A 428 -9.86 4.16 -23.89
N GLN A 429 -8.60 3.80 -23.66
CA GLN A 429 -7.83 2.85 -24.48
C GLN A 429 -8.06 1.40 -24.09
N GLY A 430 -8.65 1.15 -22.91
CA GLY A 430 -8.87 -0.18 -22.35
C GLY A 430 -7.58 -0.81 -21.86
N TYR A 431 -6.71 -0.02 -21.23
CA TYR A 431 -5.45 -0.51 -20.70
C TYR A 431 -5.66 -1.13 -19.31
N GLY A 432 -5.50 -2.45 -19.23
CA GLY A 432 -5.34 -3.19 -17.98
C GLY A 432 -3.87 -3.20 -17.52
N TRP A 433 -3.53 -4.01 -16.53
CA TRP A 433 -2.16 -4.12 -16.01
C TRP A 433 -1.15 -4.50 -17.12
N VAL A 434 -1.48 -5.50 -17.96
CA VAL A 434 -0.61 -5.93 -19.08
C VAL A 434 -0.37 -4.80 -20.07
N GLU A 435 -1.43 -4.09 -20.46
CA GLU A 435 -1.33 -3.00 -21.43
C GLU A 435 -0.57 -1.79 -20.86
N GLN A 436 -0.74 -1.47 -19.58
CA GLN A 436 0.04 -0.41 -18.93
C GLN A 436 1.54 -0.72 -19.00
N LEU A 437 1.96 -1.94 -18.62
CA LEU A 437 3.38 -2.29 -18.73
C LEU A 437 3.88 -2.37 -20.17
N ALA A 438 3.11 -2.97 -21.09
CA ALA A 438 3.52 -3.16 -22.48
C ALA A 438 3.57 -1.87 -23.30
N GLU A 439 2.61 -0.96 -23.10
CA GLU A 439 2.46 0.24 -23.93
C GLU A 439 3.08 1.49 -23.31
N ILE A 440 3.42 1.47 -22.02
CA ILE A 440 3.94 2.63 -21.27
C ILE A 440 5.32 2.31 -20.70
N THR A 441 5.37 1.40 -19.72
CA THR A 441 6.59 1.16 -18.92
C THR A 441 7.72 0.55 -19.74
N ILE A 442 7.47 -0.54 -20.48
CA ILE A 442 8.49 -1.21 -21.30
C ILE A 442 9.11 -0.26 -22.35
N PRO A 443 8.35 0.49 -23.16
CA PRO A 443 8.92 1.46 -24.11
C PRO A 443 9.74 2.56 -23.43
N ALA A 444 9.29 3.06 -22.28
CA ALA A 444 9.99 4.10 -21.53
C ALA A 444 11.33 3.58 -20.97
N LEU A 445 11.33 2.39 -20.35
CA LEU A 445 12.54 1.71 -19.88
C LEU A 445 13.50 1.41 -21.04
N ALA A 446 12.99 0.94 -22.19
CA ALA A 446 13.81 0.68 -23.37
C ALA A 446 14.54 1.94 -23.85
N LYS A 447 13.86 3.10 -23.81
CA LYS A 447 14.47 4.39 -24.18
C LYS A 447 15.50 4.84 -23.14
N ALA A 448 15.16 4.79 -21.84
CA ALA A 448 16.04 5.23 -20.76
C ALA A 448 17.33 4.39 -20.66
N LEU A 449 17.21 3.06 -20.77
CA LEU A 449 18.34 2.12 -20.73
C LEU A 449 19.08 2.01 -22.08
N GLY A 450 18.57 2.68 -23.12
CA GLY A 450 19.15 2.69 -24.47
C GLY A 450 19.15 1.30 -25.14
N ALA A 451 18.02 0.60 -25.04
CA ALA A 451 17.75 -0.73 -25.61
C ALA A 451 16.99 -0.70 -26.97
N GLU A 452 16.72 0.49 -27.53
CA GLU A 452 15.96 0.70 -28.79
C GLU A 452 16.62 0.21 -30.11
#